data_AF-A0A7C6B2P9-F1
#
_entry.id   AF-A0A7C6B2P9-F1
#
_cell.length_a   1.000
_cell.length_b   1.000
_cell.length_c   1.000
_cell.angle_alpha   90.00
_cell.angle_beta   90.00
_cell.angle_gamma   90.00
#
_symmetry.space_group_name_H-M   'P 1'
#
loop_
_entity.id
_entity.type
_entity.pdbx_description
1 polymer ?
#
loop_
_entity_poly.entity_id
_entity_poly.type
_entity_poly.pdbx_seq_one_letter_code
_entity_poly.pdbx_strand_id
1 'polypeptide(L)'
;MEFAGTAEAMKRVGPLRQPFQENTPLAVVATNARLTKVQAVKVAQLAQHGMVRTICPVHTMFDGDLVIALSLGAAQADVNAVGLAAAEALEGAILRAVRLAPSVGGAPGLAGPR
;
A
#
# COMPACT_ATOMS: atom_id res chain seq x y z
N MET A 1 -3.46 -11.59 -20.90
CA MET A 1 -2.25 -10.83 -20.56
C MET A 1 -1.70 -11.44 -19.29
N GLU A 2 -0.50 -11.99 -19.34
CA GLU A 2 0.14 -12.59 -18.16
C GLU A 2 1.02 -11.53 -17.52
N PHE A 3 0.71 -11.13 -16.29
CA PHE A 3 1.57 -10.22 -15.53
C PHE A 3 2.79 -11.00 -15.00
N ALA A 4 3.98 -10.44 -15.13
CA ALA A 4 5.17 -11.04 -14.54
C ALA A 4 5.08 -11.01 -13.01
N GLY A 5 5.15 -12.18 -12.37
CA GLY A 5 5.10 -12.29 -10.91
C GLY A 5 6.46 -11.97 -10.26
N THR A 6 6.63 -10.75 -9.73
CA THR A 6 7.86 -10.30 -9.05
C THR A 6 8.30 -11.25 -7.93
N ALA A 7 7.36 -11.73 -7.11
CA ALA A 7 7.68 -12.63 -6.00
C ALA A 7 8.28 -13.96 -6.49
N GLU A 8 7.72 -14.53 -7.56
CA GLU A 8 8.21 -15.77 -8.14
C GLU A 8 9.55 -15.57 -8.84
N ALA A 9 9.77 -14.42 -9.47
CA ALA A 9 11.06 -14.05 -10.03
C ALA A 9 12.15 -13.93 -8.95
N MET A 10 11.82 -13.32 -7.80
CA MET A 10 12.75 -13.17 -6.67
C MET A 10 13.13 -14.50 -6.00
N LYS A 11 12.22 -15.49 -5.99
CA LYS A 11 12.48 -16.82 -5.39
C LYS A 11 13.38 -17.71 -6.25
N ARG A 12 13.59 -17.38 -7.53
CA ARG A 12 14.45 -18.19 -8.42
C ARG A 12 15.92 -17.99 -8.05
N VAL A 13 16.66 -19.08 -7.89
CA VAL A 13 18.11 -19.05 -7.62
C VAL A 13 18.85 -18.66 -8.90
N GLY A 14 19.37 -17.44 -8.93
CA GLY A 14 20.15 -16.88 -10.04
C GLY A 14 20.32 -15.37 -9.89
N PRO A 15 21.22 -14.72 -10.65
CA PRO A 15 21.30 -13.28 -10.64
C PRO A 15 19.95 -12.70 -11.06
N LEU A 16 19.39 -11.80 -10.24
CA LEU A 16 18.24 -10.98 -10.63
C LEU A 16 18.67 -10.22 -11.88
N ARG A 17 18.23 -10.67 -13.06
CA ARG A 17 18.40 -9.93 -14.32
C ARG A 17 17.57 -8.67 -14.19
N GLN A 18 18.14 -7.61 -13.61
CA GLN A 18 17.51 -6.31 -13.34
C GLN A 18 16.36 -5.97 -14.31
N PRO A 19 15.10 -5.89 -13.82
CA PRO A 19 14.16 -4.94 -14.39
C PRO A 19 13.24 -4.33 -13.32
N PHE A 20 13.54 -4.49 -12.02
CA PHE A 20 12.71 -3.93 -10.96
C PHE A 20 13.14 -2.48 -10.79
N GLN A 21 12.49 -1.60 -11.55
CA GLN A 21 12.54 -0.17 -11.32
C GLN A 21 12.16 0.11 -9.85
N GLU A 22 12.72 1.17 -9.28
CA GLU A 22 12.34 1.68 -7.95
C GLU A 22 10.83 1.90 -7.92
N ASN A 23 10.10 1.07 -7.17
CA ASN A 23 8.68 1.27 -6.94
C ASN A 23 8.52 1.99 -5.60
N THR A 24 7.54 2.86 -5.46
CA THR A 24 7.32 3.56 -4.19
C THR A 24 5.83 3.75 -3.92
N PRO A 25 5.20 2.76 -3.28
CA PRO A 25 3.86 2.91 -2.72
C PRO A 25 3.83 3.99 -1.62
N LEU A 26 3.01 5.01 -1.86
CA LEU A 26 2.76 6.09 -0.91
C LEU A 26 1.29 6.07 -0.52
N ALA A 27 1.00 6.11 0.77
CA ALA A 27 -0.36 6.12 1.29
C ALA A 27 -0.56 7.10 2.43
N VAL A 28 -1.79 7.59 2.52
CA VAL A 28 -2.26 8.43 3.64
C VAL A 28 -3.54 7.82 4.19
N VAL A 29 -3.60 7.66 5.50
CA VAL A 29 -4.83 7.28 6.22
C VAL A 29 -5.27 8.45 7.10
N ALA A 30 -6.53 8.83 7.01
CA ALA A 30 -7.09 9.93 7.78
C ALA A 30 -8.22 9.43 8.68
N THR A 31 -8.28 9.92 9.91
CA THR A 31 -9.31 9.56 10.89
C THR A 31 -9.79 10.78 11.67
N ASN A 32 -11.03 10.74 12.14
CA ASN A 32 -11.56 11.70 13.09
C ASN A 32 -11.28 11.31 14.56
N ALA A 33 -10.69 10.15 14.81
CA ALA A 33 -10.24 9.75 16.14
C ALA A 33 -9.16 10.71 16.66
N ARG A 34 -9.14 10.93 17.97
CA ARG A 34 -8.14 11.70 18.68
C ARG A 34 -6.94 10.84 18.96
N LEU A 35 -5.86 11.11 18.24
CA LEU A 35 -4.59 10.40 18.39
C LEU A 35 -3.49 11.37 18.86
N THR A 36 -2.68 10.91 19.81
CA THR A 36 -1.36 11.47 20.05
C THR A 36 -0.43 11.17 18.87
N LYS A 37 0.73 11.86 18.79
CA LYS A 37 1.74 11.60 17.76
C LYS A 37 2.19 10.12 17.75
N VAL A 38 2.38 9.52 18.92
CA VAL A 38 2.79 8.11 19.05
C VAL A 38 1.68 7.17 18.58
N GLN A 39 0.42 7.45 18.93
CA GLN A 39 -0.72 6.66 18.46
C GLN A 39 -0.92 6.80 16.95
N ALA A 40 -0.72 7.99 16.36
CA ALA A 40 -0.77 8.18 14.91
C ALA A 40 0.32 7.36 14.19
N VAL A 41 1.55 7.36 14.71
CA VAL A 41 2.62 6.48 14.19
C VAL A 41 2.22 5.01 14.28
N LYS A 42 1.63 4.59 15.39
CA LYS A 42 1.16 3.21 15.55
C LYS A 42 0.05 2.85 14.55
N VAL A 43 -0.89 3.75 14.30
CA VAL A 43 -1.94 3.57 13.27
C VAL A 43 -1.31 3.45 11.88
N ALA A 44 -0.33 4.30 11.54
CA ALA A 44 0.38 4.20 10.27
C ALA A 44 1.10 2.85 10.09
N GLN A 45 1.74 2.34 11.14
CA GLN A 45 2.35 1.01 11.14
C GLN A 45 1.32 -0.10 10.94
N LEU A 46 0.18 -0.04 11.64
CA LEU A 46 -0.89 -1.04 11.49
C LEU A 46 -1.52 -0.99 10.10
N ALA A 47 -1.67 0.21 9.52
CA ALA A 47 -2.20 0.39 8.18
C ALA A 47 -1.34 -0.29 7.10
N GLN A 48 -0.01 -0.42 7.29
CA GLN A 48 0.86 -1.15 6.36
C GLN A 48 0.44 -2.62 6.16
N HIS A 49 -0.29 -3.23 7.10
CA HIS A 49 -0.85 -4.56 6.87
C HIS A 49 -1.80 -4.61 5.66
N GLY A 50 -2.48 -3.52 5.32
CA GLY A 50 -3.26 -3.42 4.09
C GLY A 50 -2.41 -3.53 2.83
N MET A 51 -1.18 -3.01 2.85
CA MET A 51 -0.21 -3.16 1.76
C MET A 51 0.25 -4.61 1.65
N VAL A 52 0.63 -5.24 2.76
CA VAL A 52 1.06 -6.65 2.79
C VAL A 52 -0.02 -7.60 2.26
N ARG A 53 -1.30 -7.30 2.52
CA ARG A 53 -2.43 -8.10 2.02
C ARG A 53 -2.69 -7.96 0.53
N THR A 54 -2.24 -6.87 -0.10
CA THR A 54 -2.62 -6.51 -1.49
C THR A 54 -1.45 -6.43 -2.46
N ILE A 55 -0.21 -6.34 -1.96
CA ILE A 55 1.01 -6.18 -2.75
C ILE A 55 1.97 -7.31 -2.38
N CYS A 56 2.46 -8.04 -3.38
CA CYS A 56 3.41 -9.13 -3.18
C CYS A 56 4.48 -9.15 -4.29
N PRO A 57 5.77 -8.96 -3.94
CA PRO A 57 6.30 -8.59 -2.63
C PRO A 57 6.08 -7.09 -2.33
N VAL A 58 6.18 -6.73 -1.05
CA VAL A 58 6.17 -5.34 -0.56
C VAL A 58 7.27 -5.20 0.50
N HIS A 59 7.70 -3.98 0.80
CA HIS A 59 8.77 -3.68 1.76
C HIS A 59 10.12 -4.29 1.36
N THR A 60 10.38 -4.40 0.06
CA THR A 60 11.69 -4.86 -0.42
C THR A 60 12.71 -3.73 -0.32
N MET A 61 14.00 -4.06 -0.48
CA MET A 61 15.08 -3.06 -0.52
C MET A 61 14.99 -2.12 -1.75
N PHE A 62 14.11 -2.41 -2.69
CA PHE A 62 13.87 -1.59 -3.89
C PHE A 62 12.67 -0.64 -3.72
N ASP A 63 11.93 -0.76 -2.60
CA ASP A 63 10.70 -0.03 -2.37
C ASP A 63 10.86 1.11 -1.36
N GLY A 64 10.31 2.28 -1.69
CA GLY A 64 10.23 3.45 -0.80
C GLY A 64 8.95 3.52 0.03
N ASP A 65 8.39 2.38 0.47
CA ASP A 65 7.06 2.31 1.06
C ASP A 65 6.84 3.28 2.23
N LEU A 66 5.79 4.10 2.13
CA LEU A 66 5.45 5.09 3.17
C LEU A 66 3.95 5.17 3.42
N VAL A 67 3.57 5.07 4.70
CA VAL A 67 2.21 5.34 5.17
C VAL A 67 2.24 6.48 6.19
N ILE A 68 1.41 7.50 5.97
CA ILE A 68 1.23 8.64 6.89
C ILE A 68 -0.17 8.59 7.49
N ALA A 69 -0.28 8.73 8.81
CA ALA A 69 -1.59 8.83 9.48
C ALA A 69 -1.89 10.28 9.90
N LEU A 70 -3.11 10.74 9.60
CA LEU A 70 -3.64 12.04 9.98
C LEU A 70 -4.84 11.88 10.90
N SER A 71 -4.93 12.71 11.95
CA SER A 71 -5.98 12.66 12.96
C SER A 71 -6.60 14.05 13.15
N LEU A 72 -7.92 14.18 12.92
CA LEU A 72 -8.67 15.42 13.18
C LEU A 72 -9.03 15.60 14.66
N GLY A 73 -9.09 14.51 15.44
CA GLY A 73 -9.30 14.56 16.89
C GLY A 73 -10.69 14.93 17.39
N ALA A 74 -11.74 14.65 16.62
CA ALA A 74 -13.13 14.91 16.98
C ALA A 74 -13.77 13.83 17.89
N ALA A 75 -13.25 12.59 17.90
CA ALA A 75 -13.83 11.48 18.66
C ALA A 75 -12.78 10.66 19.44
N GLN A 76 -13.18 10.03 20.54
CA GLN A 76 -12.31 9.05 21.24
C GLN A 76 -12.49 7.67 20.62
N ALA A 77 -11.39 6.95 20.44
CA ALA A 77 -11.41 5.58 19.92
C ALA A 77 -10.18 4.80 20.38
N ASP A 78 -10.29 3.47 20.45
CA ASP A 78 -9.13 2.60 20.68
C ASP A 78 -8.18 2.62 19.47
N VAL A 79 -6.87 2.71 19.75
CA VAL A 79 -5.85 2.85 18.71
C VAL A 79 -5.74 1.60 17.82
N ASN A 80 -5.98 0.40 18.38
CA ASN A 80 -5.91 -0.84 17.60
C ASN A 80 -7.13 -0.97 16.70
N ALA A 81 -8.31 -0.60 17.19
CA ALA A 81 -9.52 -0.54 16.38
C ALA A 81 -9.35 0.43 15.18
N VAL A 82 -8.82 1.62 15.42
CA VAL A 82 -8.52 2.58 14.35
C VAL A 82 -7.46 2.04 13.39
N GLY A 83 -6.41 1.40 13.90
CA GLY A 83 -5.35 0.82 13.08
C GLY A 83 -5.82 -0.34 12.20
N LEU A 84 -6.70 -1.20 12.72
CA LEU A 84 -7.31 -2.28 11.94
C LEU A 84 -8.18 -1.72 10.81
N ALA A 85 -9.06 -0.77 11.13
CA ALA A 85 -9.89 -0.09 10.13
C ALA A 85 -9.03 0.64 9.09
N ALA A 86 -7.89 1.22 9.49
CA ALA A 86 -6.96 1.87 8.57
C ALA A 86 -6.30 0.87 7.60
N ALA A 87 -5.97 -0.33 8.06
CA ALA A 87 -5.45 -1.40 7.20
C ALA A 87 -6.47 -1.85 6.16
N GLU A 88 -7.72 -2.08 6.58
CA GLU A 88 -8.83 -2.46 5.69
C GLU A 88 -9.14 -1.36 4.67
N ALA A 89 -9.15 -0.09 5.13
CA ALA A 89 -9.34 1.06 4.26
C ALA A 89 -8.22 1.18 3.22
N LEU A 90 -6.96 0.94 3.62
CA LEU A 90 -5.83 0.98 2.69
C LEU A 90 -5.86 -0.17 1.68
N GLU A 91 -6.21 -1.39 2.11
CA GLU A 91 -6.46 -2.53 1.21
C GLU A 91 -7.51 -2.17 0.15
N GLY A 92 -8.66 -1.62 0.57
CA GLY A 92 -9.71 -1.17 -0.33
C GLY A 92 -9.24 -0.07 -1.29
N ALA A 93 -8.44 0.88 -0.81
CA ALA A 93 -7.89 1.97 -1.62
C ALA A 93 -6.92 1.46 -2.70
N ILE A 94 -6.02 0.53 -2.35
CA ILE A 94 -5.05 -0.07 -3.30
C ILE A 94 -5.80 -0.84 -4.39
N LEU A 95 -6.75 -1.72 -4.00
CA LEU A 95 -7.53 -2.49 -4.98
C LEU A 95 -8.36 -1.57 -5.89
N ARG A 96 -8.92 -0.50 -5.33
CA ARG A 96 -9.62 0.52 -6.13
C ARG A 96 -8.68 1.22 -7.11
N ALA A 97 -7.49 1.61 -6.67
CA ALA A 97 -6.51 2.28 -7.51
C ALA A 97 -6.11 1.42 -8.72
N VAL A 98 -5.80 0.14 -8.49
CA VAL A 98 -5.46 -0.82 -9.56
C VAL A 98 -6.62 -0.99 -10.53
N ARG A 99 -7.85 -1.18 -10.03
CA ARG A 99 -9.06 -1.36 -10.86
C ARG A 99 -9.40 -0.14 -11.71
N LEU A 100 -9.12 1.06 -11.22
CA LEU A 100 -9.41 2.31 -11.91
C LEU A 100 -8.25 2.82 -12.77
N ALA A 101 -7.09 2.17 -12.75
CA ALA A 101 -5.94 2.58 -13.55
C ALA A 101 -6.19 2.32 -15.05
N PRO A 102 -6.24 3.35 -15.91
CA PRO A 102 -6.32 3.17 -17.35
C PRO A 102 -4.94 2.82 -17.92
N SER A 103 -4.94 2.27 -19.13
CA SER A 103 -3.72 1.99 -19.88
C SER A 103 -3.10 3.30 -20.37
N VAL A 104 -1.78 3.48 -20.17
CA VAL A 104 -1.05 4.71 -20.47
C VAL A 104 0.35 4.37 -20.98
N GLY A 105 0.82 5.04 -22.03
CA GLY A 105 2.23 4.96 -22.46
C GLY A 105 2.69 3.54 -22.82
N GLY A 106 1.78 2.69 -23.32
CA GLY A 106 2.07 1.28 -23.59
C GLY A 106 2.02 0.36 -22.37
N ALA A 107 1.88 0.92 -21.15
CA ALA A 107 1.63 0.16 -19.94
C ALA A 107 0.12 -0.18 -19.83
N PRO A 108 -0.25 -1.46 -19.69
CA PRO A 108 -1.64 -1.87 -19.58
C PRO A 108 -2.21 -1.56 -18.19
N GLY A 109 -3.41 -1.00 -18.16
CA GLY A 109 -4.20 -0.75 -16.95
C GLY A 109 -5.49 -1.57 -16.93
N LEU A 110 -6.04 -1.83 -15.75
CA LEU A 110 -7.21 -2.70 -15.59
C LEU A 110 -8.54 -2.01 -16.00
N ALA A 111 -8.57 -0.68 -16.07
CA ALA A 111 -9.76 0.07 -16.47
C ALA A 111 -9.94 0.19 -18.01
N GLY A 112 -9.03 -0.39 -18.80
CA GLY A 112 -9.05 -0.26 -20.26
C GLY A 112 -8.26 0.95 -20.77
N PRO A 113 -8.45 1.36 -22.04
CA PRO A 113 -7.77 2.53 -22.59
C PRO A 113 -8.25 3.82 -21.92
N ARG A 114 -7.37 4.82 -21.89
CA ARG A 114 -7.66 6.14 -21.31
C ARG A 114 -8.51 7.01 -22.24
#